data_AF-A0A353N772-F1
#
_entry.id   AF-A0A353N772-F1
#
_cell.length_a   1.000
_cell.length_b   1.000
_cell.length_c   1.000
_cell.angle_alpha   90.00
_cell.angle_beta   90.00
_cell.angle_gamma   90.00
#
_symmetry.space_group_name_H-M   'P 1'
#
loop_
_entity.id
_entity.type
_entity.pdbx_description
1 polymer ?
#
loop_
_entity_poly.entity_id
_entity_poly.type
_entity_poly.pdbx_seq_one_letter_code
_entity_poly.pdbx_strand_id
1 'polypeptide(L)' 'IPDPVMGEELKACVVLKPGECLTAEDIQDWARAFLAKFKAPRYVEFYDCLPRNANGKILKAALKTN' A
#
# COMPACT_ATOMS: atom_id res chain seq x y z
N ILE A 1 5.44 4.99 -6.37
CA ILE A 1 4.92 6.21 -7.04
C ILE A 1 6.13 7.02 -7.49
N PRO A 2 6.20 7.56 -8.72
CA PRO A 2 7.36 8.35 -9.14
C PRO A 2 7.64 9.49 -8.16
N ASP A 3 8.89 9.64 -7.74
CA ASP A 3 9.33 10.71 -6.83
C ASP A 3 10.56 11.43 -7.41
N PRO A 4 10.57 12.78 -7.46
CA PRO A 4 11.66 13.53 -8.09
C PRO A 4 12.99 13.47 -7.32
N VAL A 5 12.97 13.06 -6.04
CA VAL A 5 14.16 13.02 -5.18
C VAL A 5 14.63 11.58 -4.97
N MET A 6 13.70 10.67 -4.68
CA MET A 6 13.99 9.27 -4.35
C MET A 6 13.86 8.31 -5.54
N GLY A 7 13.37 8.78 -6.69
CA GLY A 7 13.04 7.96 -7.86
C GLY A 7 11.68 7.28 -7.71
N GLU A 8 11.47 6.53 -6.62
CA GLU A 8 10.18 5.95 -6.27
C GLU A 8 9.85 6.14 -4.77
N GLU A 9 8.58 6.46 -4.50
CA GLU A 9 7.99 6.55 -3.17
C GLU A 9 7.13 5.31 -2.83
N LEU A 10 7.09 4.95 -1.55
CA LEU A 10 6.38 3.77 -1.05
C LEU A 10 4.86 4.00 -0.95
N LYS A 11 4.09 3.09 -1.57
CA LYS A 11 2.63 2.97 -1.45
C LYS A 11 2.23 1.61 -0.86
N ALA A 12 1.37 1.61 0.14
CA ALA A 12 0.71 0.41 0.64
C ALA A 12 -0.62 0.18 -0.09
N CYS A 13 -0.85 -1.04 -0.59
CA CYS A 13 -2.13 -1.48 -1.17
C CYS A 13 -2.78 -2.43 -0.18
N VAL A 14 -3.91 -2.03 0.40
CA VAL A 14 -4.51 -2.69 1.56
C VAL A 14 -5.90 -3.22 1.21
N VAL A 15 -6.20 -4.43 1.66
CA VAL A 15 -7.56 -4.99 1.66
C VAL A 15 -7.92 -5.23 3.11
N LEU A 16 -9.02 -4.62 3.58
CA LEU A 16 -9.50 -4.83 4.93
C LEU A 16 -10.17 -6.19 5.07
N LYS A 17 -10.09 -6.76 6.27
CA LYS A 17 -10.91 -7.93 6.59
C LYS A 17 -12.38 -7.49 6.71
N PRO A 18 -13.34 -8.39 6.46
CA PRO A 18 -14.76 -8.06 6.59
C PRO A 18 -15.09 -7.51 7.99
N GLY A 19 -15.78 -6.36 8.03
CA GLY A 19 -16.18 -5.70 9.27
C GLY A 19 -15.09 -4.83 9.94
N GLU A 20 -13.86 -4.84 9.41
CA GLU A 20 -12.80 -3.96 9.90
C GLU A 20 -12.87 -2.60 9.23
N CYS A 21 -12.52 -1.55 9.98
CA CYS A 21 -12.42 -0.19 9.50
C CYS A 21 -11.08 0.38 9.96
N LEU A 22 -10.22 0.76 9.01
CA LEU A 22 -8.98 1.48 9.27
C LEU A 22 -8.83 2.61 8.27
N THR A 23 -8.19 3.68 8.70
CA THR A 23 -7.82 4.82 7.87
C THR A 23 -6.41 4.66 7.29
N ALA A 24 -6.05 5.52 6.35
CA ALA A 24 -4.68 5.57 5.85
C ALA A 24 -3.70 5.96 6.97
N GLU A 25 -4.11 6.89 7.82
CA GLU A 25 -3.35 7.38 8.97
C GLU A 25 -3.04 6.25 9.95
N ASP A 26 -4.02 5.40 10.29
CA ASP A 26 -3.82 4.25 11.18
C ASP A 26 -2.69 3.33 10.69
N ILE A 27 -2.69 3.03 9.38
CA ILE A 27 -1.68 2.17 8.75
C ILE A 27 -0.31 2.86 8.75
N GLN A 28 -0.26 4.17 8.47
CA GLN A 28 0.98 4.93 8.45
C GLN A 28 1.58 5.11 9.84
N ASP A 29 0.76 5.39 10.85
CA ASP A 29 1.18 5.54 12.24
C ASP A 29 1.72 4.23 12.78
N TRP A 30 1.03 3.12 12.51
CA TRP A 30 1.53 1.79 12.83
C TRP A 30 2.87 1.52 12.15
N ALA A 31 2.98 1.77 10.84
CA ALA A 31 4.24 1.56 10.12
C ALA A 31 5.38 2.44 10.67
N ARG A 32 5.11 3.69 11.04
CA ARG A 32 6.10 4.62 11.62
C ARG A 32 6.53 4.23 13.04
N ALA A 33 5.68 3.54 13.79
CA ALA A 33 6.02 3.04 15.12
C ALA A 33 7.01 1.85 15.08
N PHE A 34 6.94 1.03 14.03
CA PHE A 34 7.72 -0.22 13.94
C PHE A 34 8.82 -0.21 12.87
N LEU A 35 8.77 0.72 11.92
CA LEU A 35 9.71 0.79 10.80
C LEU A 35 10.47 2.13 10.80
N ALA A 36 11.68 2.12 10.24
CA ALA A 36 12.40 3.36 9.96
C ALA A 36 11.58 4.28 9.04
N LYS A 37 11.71 5.60 9.21
CA LYS A 37 10.90 6.61 8.50
C LYS A 37 10.82 6.40 6.99
N PHE A 38 11.93 6.05 6.34
CA PHE A 38 12.00 5.83 4.88
C PHE A 38 11.35 4.51 4.41
N LYS A 39 10.93 3.65 5.35
CA LYS A 39 10.20 2.39 5.08
C LYS A 39 8.71 2.50 5.36
N ALA A 40 8.28 3.57 6.03
CA ALA A 40 6.85 3.82 6.22
C ALA A 40 6.25 4.31 4.89
N PRO A 41 5.13 3.72 4.43
CA PRO A 41 4.50 4.16 3.20
C PRO A 41 3.95 5.58 3.36
N ARG A 42 4.13 6.43 2.36
CA ARG A 42 3.51 7.76 2.34
C ARG A 42 2.11 7.76 1.74
N TYR A 43 1.80 6.74 0.94
CA TYR A 43 0.49 6.56 0.33
C TYR A 43 -0.10 5.24 0.80
N VAL A 44 -1.39 5.23 1.11
CA VAL A 44 -2.15 4.03 1.44
C VAL A 44 -3.41 4.06 0.59
N GLU A 45 -3.67 2.98 -0.12
CA GLU A 45 -4.83 2.84 -0.98
C GLU A 45 -5.56 1.54 -0.63
N PHE A 46 -6.88 1.66 -0.41
CA PHE A 46 -7.73 0.55 -0.06
C PHE A 46 -8.39 -0.04 -1.31
N TYR A 47 -8.44 -1.36 -1.36
CA TYR A 47 -9.04 -2.14 -2.44
C TYR A 47 -10.06 -3.12 -1.86
N ASP A 48 -11.11 -3.39 -2.62
CA ASP A 48 -12.04 -4.49 -2.29
C ASP A 48 -11.34 -5.85 -2.43
N CYS A 49 -10.50 -5.99 -3.45
CA CYS A 49 -9.61 -7.12 -3.62
C CYS A 49 -8.35 -6.75 -4.43
N LEU A 50 -7.25 -7.46 -4.19
CA LEU A 50 -6.04 -7.27 -4.98
C LEU A 50 -6.17 -7.96 -6.34
N PRO A 51 -5.71 -7.33 -7.44
CA PRO A 51 -5.74 -7.92 -8.76
C PRO A 51 -4.83 -9.16 -8.80
N ARG A 52 -5.34 -10.25 -9.37
CA ARG A 52 -4.63 -11.53 -9.48
C ARG A 52 -4.62 -12.03 -10.92
N ASN A 53 -3.56 -12.76 -11.29
CA ASN A 53 -3.52 -13.48 -12.56
C ASN A 53 -4.32 -14.79 -12.50
N ALA A 54 -4.39 -15.52 -13.61
CA ALA A 54 -5.11 -16.79 -13.72
C ALA A 54 -4.65 -17.87 -12.70
N ASN A 55 -3.40 -17.79 -12.23
CA ASN A 55 -2.85 -18.71 -11.23
C ASN A 55 -2.98 -18.17 -9.78
N GLY A 56 -3.75 -17.10 -9.58
CA GLY A 56 -4.02 -16.50 -8.27
C GLY A 56 -2.90 -15.63 -7.71
N LYS A 57 -1.79 -15.40 -8.42
CA LYS A 57 -0.70 -14.52 -7.96
C LYS A 57 -1.10 -13.05 -8.10
N ILE A 58 -0.70 -12.21 -7.15
CA ILE A 58 -0.94 -10.77 -7.20
C ILE A 58 -0.25 -10.17 -8.43
N LEU A 59 -1.02 -9.45 -9.23
CA LEU A 59 -0.54 -8.76 -10.43
C LEU A 59 -0.05 -7.35 -10.06
N LYS A 60 1.19 -7.27 -9.57
CA LYS A 60 1.80 -6.00 -9.10
C LYS A 60 1.76 -4.87 -10.15
N ALA A 61 1.84 -5.21 -11.43
CA ALA A 61 1.77 -4.23 -12.52
C ALA A 61 0.44 -3.45 -12.54
N ALA A 62 -0.68 -4.12 -12.21
CA ALA A 62 -1.99 -3.49 -12.13
C ALA A 62 -2.18 -2.59 -10.90
N LEU A 63 -1.27 -2.68 -9.92
CA LEU A 63 -1.26 -1.84 -8.71
C LEU A 63 -0.37 -0.59 -8.87
N LYS A 64 0.41 -0.50 -9.95
CA LYS A 64 1.18 0.69 -10.30
C LYS A 64 0.29 1.73 -11.00
N THR A 65 -0.74 2.17 -10.28
CA THR A 65 -1.51 3.38 -10.62
C THR A 65 -0.77 4.61 -10.10
N ASN A 66 -0.72 5.66 -10.94
CA ASN A 66 -0.07 6.95 -10.64
C ASN A 66 -0.75 7.68 -9.49
#